data_AF-A0A7C0XRQ2-F1
#
_entry.id   AF-A0A7C0XRQ2-F1
#
_cell.length_a   1.000
_cell.length_b   1.000
_cell.length_c   1.000
_cell.angle_alpha   90.00
_cell.angle_beta   90.00
_cell.angle_gamma   90.00
#
_symmetry.space_group_name_H-M   'P 1'
#
loop_
_entity.id
_entity.type
_entity.pdbx_description
1 polymer ?
#
loop_
_entity_poly.entity_id
_entity_poly.type
_entity_poly.pdbx_seq_one_letter_code
_entity_poly.pdbx_strand_id
1 'polypeptide(L)'
;PVEDFFGRRISRLFEADSVESVVKELEEPYRRVLEAALPAAVLQGEAKGEGSGRRVLALENALDAEISGSVWEKTGRLNAKEKGIVRRIVGTEFDIVNLMILLRCKSEGVEEREMRRYFLPYWYAFDFGADAMRDSISAESVSASVQAMPAGSAGSAYKEVLSGALAAYEAEKTLFPFENALWKHFFATVKNTLRGYPINIGTAIGFLYLKEAEVRNLCTIAVCKENELPAEETMKILLT
;
A
#
# COMPACT_ATOMS: atom_id res chain seq x y z
N PRO A 1 12.35 -15.04 17.00
CA PRO A 1 12.74 -13.71 16.43
C PRO A 1 11.68 -12.64 16.62
N VAL A 2 10.39 -12.93 16.35
CA VAL A 2 9.28 -11.97 16.52
C VAL A 2 8.89 -11.78 18.00
N GLU A 3 8.84 -12.85 18.79
CA GLU A 3 8.48 -12.76 20.23
C GLU A 3 9.47 -11.93 21.07
N ASP A 4 10.78 -12.02 20.79
CA ASP A 4 11.79 -11.22 21.51
C ASP A 4 11.69 -9.72 21.17
N PHE A 5 11.19 -9.37 19.98
CA PHE A 5 10.88 -8.00 19.60
C PHE A 5 9.73 -7.44 20.45
N PHE A 6 8.62 -8.19 20.57
CA PHE A 6 7.46 -7.75 21.34
C PHE A 6 7.61 -7.82 22.87
N GLY A 7 8.66 -8.49 23.37
CA GLY A 7 8.98 -8.55 24.79
C GLY A 7 9.87 -7.40 25.27
N ARG A 8 11.06 -7.74 25.79
CA ARG A 8 11.99 -6.78 26.42
C ARG A 8 12.53 -5.68 25.50
N ARG A 9 12.39 -5.83 24.18
CA ARG A 9 12.89 -4.83 23.22
C ARG A 9 11.93 -3.67 23.06
N ILE A 10 10.63 -3.91 22.93
CA ILE A 10 9.63 -2.84 22.91
C ILE A 10 9.74 -1.97 24.16
N SER A 11 9.97 -2.56 25.35
CA SER A 11 10.15 -1.78 26.58
C SER A 11 11.34 -0.81 26.49
N ARG A 12 12.47 -1.24 25.91
CA ARG A 12 13.65 -0.38 25.71
C ARG A 12 13.40 0.73 24.69
N LEU A 13 12.75 0.39 23.57
CA LEU A 13 12.36 1.39 22.57
C LEU A 13 11.38 2.43 23.14
N PHE A 14 10.52 2.04 24.09
CA PHE A 14 9.58 2.95 24.76
C PHE A 14 10.26 3.90 25.74
N GLU A 15 11.37 3.45 26.36
CA GLU A 15 12.19 4.26 27.26
C GLU A 15 13.16 5.20 26.52
N ALA A 16 13.22 5.13 25.19
CA ALA A 16 14.13 5.96 24.40
C ALA A 16 13.67 7.43 24.34
N ASP A 17 14.57 8.35 24.66
CA ASP A 17 14.27 9.79 24.74
C ASP A 17 14.09 10.49 23.38
N SER A 18 14.41 9.82 22.27
CA SER A 18 14.36 10.40 20.92
C SER A 18 14.22 9.34 19.82
N VAL A 19 13.77 9.77 18.64
CA VAL A 19 13.70 8.91 17.44
C VAL A 19 15.08 8.37 17.07
N GLU A 20 16.14 9.16 17.22
CA GLU A 20 17.52 8.75 17.01
C GLU A 20 17.95 7.64 17.97
N SER A 21 17.55 7.74 19.25
CA SER A 21 17.79 6.69 20.24
C SER A 21 17.05 5.40 19.87
N VAL A 22 15.77 5.51 19.47
CA VAL A 22 14.98 4.37 18.97
C VAL A 22 15.72 3.70 17.81
N VAL A 23 16.15 4.46 16.80
CA VAL A 23 16.83 3.91 15.61
C VAL A 23 18.12 3.17 15.97
N LYS A 24 18.94 3.70 16.88
CA LYS A 24 20.19 3.05 17.31
C LYS A 24 19.97 1.69 17.99
N GLU A 25 18.85 1.54 18.68
CA GLU A 25 18.49 0.31 19.39
C GLU A 25 17.87 -0.78 18.50
N LEU A 26 17.49 -0.43 17.26
CA LEU A 26 16.95 -1.40 16.32
C LEU A 26 18.03 -2.38 15.82
N GLU A 27 17.57 -3.56 15.38
CA GLU A 27 18.42 -4.52 14.69
C GLU A 27 18.45 -4.29 13.18
N GLU A 28 19.41 -4.94 12.52
CA GLU A 28 19.42 -5.01 11.07
C GLU A 28 18.23 -5.84 10.55
N PRO A 29 17.63 -5.46 9.41
CA PRO A 29 18.05 -4.36 8.53
C PRO A 29 17.49 -2.98 8.92
N TYR A 30 16.54 -2.91 9.86
CA TYR A 30 15.76 -1.70 10.14
C TYR A 30 16.59 -0.53 10.63
N ARG A 31 17.60 -0.76 11.49
CA ARG A 31 18.51 0.29 11.94
C ARG A 31 19.20 0.98 10.78
N ARG A 32 19.90 0.24 9.92
CA ARG A 32 20.60 0.80 8.77
C ARG A 32 19.66 1.57 7.82
N VAL A 33 18.48 1.02 7.57
CA VAL A 33 17.47 1.66 6.70
C VAL A 33 17.04 3.01 7.26
N LEU A 34 16.74 3.08 8.56
CA LEU A 34 16.31 4.31 9.20
C LEU A 34 17.47 5.30 9.41
N GLU A 35 18.68 4.84 9.73
CA GLU A 35 19.88 5.70 9.82
C GLU A 35 20.16 6.43 8.49
N ALA A 36 19.95 5.75 7.36
CA ALA A 36 20.10 6.36 6.03
C ALA A 36 18.98 7.37 5.72
N ALA A 37 17.77 7.15 6.24
CA ALA A 37 16.61 8.02 6.02
C ALA A 37 16.60 9.28 6.92
N LEU A 38 17.20 9.20 8.11
CA LEU A 38 17.19 10.26 9.13
C LEU A 38 17.68 11.64 8.61
N PRO A 39 18.82 11.76 7.90
CA PRO A 39 19.29 13.07 7.43
C PRO A 39 18.30 13.76 6.47
N ALA A 40 17.69 12.99 5.56
CA ALA A 40 16.68 13.51 4.65
C ALA A 40 15.38 13.90 5.37
N ALA A 41 14.98 13.10 6.38
CA ALA A 41 13.81 13.34 7.20
C ALA A 41 13.92 14.63 8.04
N VAL A 42 15.11 14.93 8.58
CA VAL A 42 15.38 16.16 9.34
C VAL A 42 15.36 17.40 8.44
N LEU A 43 16.07 17.36 7.31
CA LEU A 43 16.09 18.48 6.35
C LEU A 43 14.71 18.81 5.78
N GLN A 44 13.85 17.81 5.60
CA GLN A 44 12.47 18.00 5.16
C GLN A 44 11.55 18.57 6.25
N GLY A 45 11.79 18.24 7.52
CA GLY A 45 11.02 18.76 8.66
C GLY A 45 11.27 20.25 8.93
N GLU A 46 12.49 20.74 8.69
CA GLU A 46 12.88 22.14 8.95
C GLU A 46 12.35 23.12 7.90
N ALA A 47 12.14 22.69 6.66
CA ALA A 47 11.87 23.57 5.52
C ALA A 47 10.48 24.24 5.50
N LYS A 48 9.51 23.83 6.35
CA LYS A 48 8.13 24.36 6.33
C LYS A 48 7.40 24.44 7.70
N GLY A 49 8.10 24.45 8.83
CA GLY A 49 7.45 24.64 10.15
C GLY A 49 6.49 23.52 10.61
N GLU A 50 6.43 22.39 9.89
CA GLU A 50 5.60 21.20 10.17
C GLU A 50 6.47 20.02 10.66
N GLY A 51 7.37 20.30 11.61
CA GLY A 51 8.59 19.51 11.88
C GLY A 51 8.44 18.07 12.42
N SER A 52 7.24 17.54 12.62
CA SER A 52 7.05 16.16 13.12
C SER A 52 6.41 15.21 12.11
N GLY A 53 5.38 15.63 11.37
CA GLY A 53 4.65 14.76 10.45
C GLY A 53 5.48 14.32 9.24
N ARG A 54 6.25 15.25 8.65
CA ARG A 54 7.11 14.97 7.49
C ARG A 54 8.26 14.02 7.82
N ARG A 55 8.78 14.12 9.05
CA ARG A 55 9.86 13.27 9.55
C ARG A 55 9.38 11.82 9.71
N VAL A 56 8.21 11.63 10.31
CA VAL A 56 7.60 10.29 10.49
C VAL A 56 7.34 9.65 9.12
N LEU A 57 6.72 10.38 8.19
CA LEU A 57 6.45 9.89 6.84
C LEU A 57 7.72 9.42 6.11
N ALA A 58 8.84 10.15 6.23
CA ALA A 58 10.10 9.74 5.61
C ALA A 58 10.65 8.42 6.17
N LEU A 59 10.45 8.17 7.47
CA LEU A 59 10.86 6.92 8.12
C LEU A 59 9.92 5.76 7.72
N GLU A 60 8.62 6.01 7.67
CA GLU A 60 7.61 5.04 7.20
C GLU A 60 7.92 4.60 5.77
N ASN A 61 8.12 5.54 4.83
CA ASN A 61 8.45 5.20 3.45
C ASN A 61 9.74 4.36 3.33
N ALA A 62 10.74 4.63 4.17
CA ALA A 62 11.98 3.86 4.16
C ALA A 62 11.75 2.42 4.64
N LEU A 63 10.91 2.22 5.66
CA LEU A 63 10.53 0.89 6.14
C LEU A 63 9.66 0.15 5.14
N ASP A 64 8.69 0.83 4.52
CA ASP A 64 7.84 0.25 3.49
C ASP A 64 8.68 -0.22 2.29
N ALA A 65 9.63 0.60 1.84
CA ALA A 65 10.56 0.23 0.78
C ALA A 65 11.41 -1.00 1.14
N GLU A 66 11.93 -1.09 2.37
CA GLU A 66 12.69 -2.26 2.85
C GLU A 66 11.82 -3.53 2.89
N ILE A 67 10.62 -3.44 3.47
CA ILE A 67 9.72 -4.59 3.60
C ILE A 67 9.28 -5.07 2.22
N SER A 68 8.80 -4.17 1.37
CA SER A 68 8.41 -4.49 -0.01
C SER A 68 9.58 -5.09 -0.79
N GLY A 69 10.80 -4.56 -0.59
CA GLY A 69 12.00 -5.09 -1.23
C GLY A 69 12.38 -6.48 -0.76
N SER A 70 12.35 -6.72 0.54
CA SER A 70 12.60 -8.03 1.12
C SER A 70 11.61 -9.08 0.59
N VAL A 71 10.32 -8.73 0.52
CA VAL A 71 9.27 -9.60 -0.02
C VAL A 71 9.47 -9.86 -1.51
N TRP A 72 9.76 -8.83 -2.29
CA TRP A 72 9.98 -8.95 -3.73
C TRP A 72 11.20 -9.82 -4.08
N GLU A 73 12.29 -9.61 -3.35
CA GLU A 73 13.55 -10.35 -3.49
C GLU A 73 13.37 -11.83 -3.17
N LYS A 74 12.74 -12.16 -2.03
CA LYS A 74 12.40 -13.54 -1.66
C LYS A 74 11.47 -14.21 -2.67
N THR A 75 10.49 -13.47 -3.19
CA THR A 75 9.62 -13.95 -4.27
C THR A 75 10.44 -14.30 -5.52
N GLY A 76 11.47 -13.50 -5.82
CA GLY A 76 12.43 -13.74 -6.89
C GLY A 76 13.21 -15.06 -6.77
N ARG A 77 13.33 -15.64 -5.57
CA ARG A 77 14.04 -16.91 -5.31
C ARG A 77 13.17 -18.16 -5.47
N LEU A 78 11.85 -18.00 -5.60
CA LEU A 78 10.92 -19.13 -5.80
C LEU A 78 11.10 -19.79 -7.18
N ASN A 79 10.63 -21.03 -7.33
CA ASN A 79 10.53 -21.67 -8.64
C ASN A 79 9.53 -20.93 -9.55
N ALA A 80 9.58 -21.14 -10.86
CA ALA A 80 8.81 -20.37 -11.83
C ALA A 80 7.29 -20.38 -11.57
N LYS A 81 6.73 -21.53 -11.17
CA LYS A 81 5.29 -21.67 -10.89
C LYS A 81 4.88 -20.87 -9.66
N GLU A 82 5.56 -21.08 -8.54
CA GLU A 82 5.26 -20.36 -7.29
C GLU A 82 5.55 -18.87 -7.39
N LYS A 83 6.64 -18.50 -8.08
CA LYS A 83 6.99 -17.11 -8.36
C LYS A 83 5.88 -16.39 -9.10
N GLY A 84 5.30 -16.99 -10.14
CA GLY A 84 4.20 -16.39 -10.89
C GLY A 84 2.96 -16.12 -10.02
N ILE A 85 2.64 -17.07 -9.14
CA ILE A 85 1.52 -16.99 -8.19
C ILE A 85 1.77 -15.88 -7.16
N VAL A 86 2.91 -15.92 -6.47
CA VAL A 86 3.24 -14.97 -5.41
C VAL A 86 3.42 -13.57 -5.97
N ARG A 87 4.12 -13.41 -7.11
CA ARG A 87 4.26 -12.10 -7.78
C ARG A 87 2.92 -11.48 -8.14
N ARG A 88 1.93 -12.29 -8.55
CA ARG A 88 0.60 -11.77 -8.81
C ARG A 88 -0.04 -11.23 -7.53
N ILE A 89 0.05 -11.96 -6.41
CA ILE A 89 -0.54 -11.51 -5.14
C ILE A 89 0.20 -10.24 -4.64
N VAL A 90 1.49 -10.35 -4.32
CA VAL A 90 2.24 -9.23 -3.71
C VAL A 90 2.43 -8.07 -4.67
N GLY A 91 2.52 -8.36 -5.96
CA GLY A 91 2.63 -7.34 -7.00
C GLY A 91 1.35 -6.53 -7.17
N THR A 92 0.17 -7.18 -7.13
CA THR A 92 -1.10 -6.45 -7.13
C THR A 92 -1.25 -5.57 -5.88
N GLU A 93 -0.80 -6.03 -4.71
CA GLU A 93 -0.77 -5.17 -3.51
C GLU A 93 0.12 -3.94 -3.72
N PHE A 94 1.34 -4.11 -4.23
CA PHE A 94 2.27 -2.99 -4.46
C PHE A 94 1.74 -2.01 -5.51
N ASP A 95 1.13 -2.51 -6.60
CA ASP A 95 0.46 -1.66 -7.58
C ASP A 95 -0.65 -0.83 -6.91
N ILE A 96 -1.48 -1.45 -6.05
CA ILE A 96 -2.57 -0.75 -5.34
C ILE A 96 -2.01 0.32 -4.39
N VAL A 97 -0.96 0.01 -3.63
CA VAL A 97 -0.29 0.99 -2.77
C VAL A 97 0.20 2.18 -3.59
N ASN A 98 0.89 1.94 -4.71
CA ASN A 98 1.37 3.00 -5.59
C ASN A 98 0.22 3.81 -6.24
N LEU A 99 -0.86 3.15 -6.63
CA LEU A 99 -2.06 3.84 -7.13
C LEU A 99 -2.67 4.74 -6.05
N MET A 100 -2.80 4.25 -4.81
CA MET A 100 -3.32 5.05 -3.71
C MET A 100 -2.42 6.24 -3.36
N ILE A 101 -1.09 6.06 -3.41
CA ILE A 101 -0.12 7.15 -3.25
C ILE A 101 -0.30 8.20 -4.34
N LEU A 102 -0.44 7.78 -5.60
CA LEU A 102 -0.70 8.68 -6.73
C LEU A 102 -1.98 9.49 -6.50
N LEU A 103 -3.11 8.81 -6.23
CA LEU A 103 -4.41 9.46 -6.06
C LEU A 103 -4.41 10.41 -4.84
N ARG A 104 -3.75 10.02 -3.74
CA ARG A 104 -3.60 10.86 -2.54
C ARG A 104 -2.78 12.11 -2.83
N CYS A 105 -1.58 11.95 -3.40
CA CYS A 105 -0.73 13.06 -3.79
C CYS A 105 -1.46 14.02 -4.74
N LYS A 106 -2.26 13.49 -5.67
CA LYS A 106 -3.11 14.32 -6.55
C LYS A 106 -4.20 15.07 -5.81
N SER A 107 -4.88 14.44 -4.87
CA SER A 107 -5.91 15.10 -4.06
C SER A 107 -5.34 16.21 -3.16
N GLU A 108 -4.08 16.07 -2.74
CA GLU A 108 -3.38 17.01 -1.86
C GLU A 108 -2.56 18.08 -2.62
N GLY A 109 -2.53 18.03 -3.96
CA GLY A 109 -1.76 18.97 -4.77
C GLY A 109 -0.23 18.81 -4.63
N VAL A 110 0.25 17.61 -4.31
CA VAL A 110 1.68 17.30 -4.22
C VAL A 110 2.29 17.33 -5.61
N GLU A 111 3.36 18.11 -5.76
CA GLU A 111 4.14 18.23 -6.98
C GLU A 111 4.68 16.88 -7.45
N GLU A 112 4.69 16.64 -8.77
CA GLU A 112 5.12 15.38 -9.37
C GLU A 112 6.51 14.95 -8.90
N ARG A 113 7.45 15.91 -8.82
CA ARG A 113 8.83 15.63 -8.38
C ARG A 113 8.88 15.05 -6.97
N GLU A 114 8.02 15.53 -6.07
CA GLU A 114 7.97 15.03 -4.69
C GLU A 114 7.17 13.73 -4.61
N MET A 115 6.08 13.61 -5.36
CA MET A 115 5.26 12.40 -5.45
C MET A 115 6.09 11.14 -5.77
N ARG A 116 7.05 11.26 -6.70
CA ARG A 116 7.93 10.15 -7.10
C ARG A 116 8.76 9.56 -5.96
N ARG A 117 8.94 10.29 -4.86
CA ARG A 117 9.70 9.84 -3.69
C ARG A 117 8.87 8.95 -2.76
N TYR A 118 7.56 8.96 -2.92
CA TYR A 118 6.64 8.15 -2.11
C TYR A 118 6.36 6.78 -2.75
N PHE A 119 6.50 6.65 -4.06
CA PHE A 119 6.24 5.36 -4.72
C PHE A 119 7.18 4.26 -4.23
N LEU A 120 6.58 3.09 -3.97
CA LEU A 120 7.33 1.86 -3.81
C LEU A 120 8.11 1.58 -5.11
N PRO A 121 9.37 1.14 -5.01
CA PRO A 121 10.22 0.88 -6.17
C PRO A 121 9.91 -0.47 -6.84
N TYR A 122 8.77 -1.09 -6.50
CA TYR A 122 8.34 -2.40 -7.00
C TYR A 122 6.94 -2.29 -7.56
N TRP A 123 6.71 -3.00 -8.65
CA TRP A 123 5.45 -3.00 -9.37
C TRP A 123 5.25 -4.30 -10.15
N TYR A 124 4.02 -4.55 -10.56
CA TYR A 124 3.63 -5.74 -11.31
C TYR A 124 2.98 -5.42 -12.63
N ALA A 125 1.93 -4.59 -12.65
CA ALA A 125 1.19 -4.32 -13.87
C ALA A 125 1.61 -3.02 -14.59
N PHE A 126 2.15 -2.06 -13.85
CA PHE A 126 2.59 -0.78 -14.38
C PHE A 126 3.96 -0.39 -13.85
N ASP A 127 4.84 0.05 -14.74
CA ASP A 127 6.04 0.73 -14.31
C ASP A 127 5.71 2.20 -14.00
N PHE A 128 5.64 2.53 -12.71
CA PHE A 128 5.40 3.89 -12.20
C PHE A 128 6.60 4.84 -12.45
N GLY A 129 7.76 4.29 -12.80
CA GLY A 129 8.96 5.01 -13.22
C GLY A 129 9.07 5.21 -14.73
N ALA A 130 8.26 4.54 -15.55
CA ALA A 130 8.33 4.60 -17.01
C ALA A 130 7.31 5.57 -17.64
N ASP A 131 7.44 5.75 -18.96
CA ASP A 131 6.56 6.59 -19.78
C ASP A 131 5.08 6.17 -19.71
N ALA A 132 4.77 4.90 -19.44
CA ALA A 132 3.39 4.39 -19.49
C ALA A 132 2.45 5.05 -18.47
N MET A 133 2.95 5.40 -17.28
CA MET A 133 2.17 6.09 -16.24
C MET A 133 2.34 7.61 -16.26
N ARG A 134 3.18 8.15 -17.16
CA ARG A 134 3.54 9.57 -17.18
C ARG A 134 2.32 10.48 -17.27
N ASP A 135 1.42 10.20 -18.21
CA ASP A 135 0.26 11.08 -18.44
C ASP A 135 -0.71 11.06 -17.22
N SER A 136 -0.86 9.91 -16.57
CA SER A 136 -1.62 9.78 -15.31
C SER A 136 -0.96 10.52 -14.14
N ILE A 137 0.37 10.45 -14.04
CA ILE A 137 1.16 11.14 -13.02
C ILE A 137 1.20 12.66 -13.25
N SER A 138 1.20 13.14 -14.49
CA SER A 138 1.25 14.57 -14.79
C SER A 138 -0.13 15.24 -14.86
N ALA A 139 -1.22 14.47 -14.80
CA ALA A 139 -2.59 14.98 -14.83
C ALA A 139 -2.89 15.95 -13.67
N GLU A 140 -3.69 16.99 -13.90
CA GLU A 140 -3.95 18.07 -12.93
C GLU A 140 -4.94 17.70 -11.82
N SER A 141 -5.69 16.61 -11.98
CA SER A 141 -6.69 16.17 -11.00
C SER A 141 -6.73 14.66 -10.86
N VAL A 142 -7.32 14.19 -9.77
CA VAL A 142 -7.57 12.75 -9.51
C VAL A 142 -8.34 12.12 -10.67
N SER A 143 -9.42 12.76 -11.12
CA SER A 143 -10.27 12.22 -12.20
C SER A 143 -9.55 12.19 -13.54
N ALA A 144 -8.79 13.24 -13.87
CA ALA A 144 -7.93 13.24 -15.06
C ALA A 144 -6.83 12.17 -14.98
N SER A 145 -6.24 11.96 -13.79
CA SER A 145 -5.23 10.93 -13.55
C SER A 145 -5.77 9.52 -13.82
N VAL A 146 -6.98 9.22 -13.34
CA VAL A 146 -7.67 7.94 -13.62
C VAL A 146 -7.95 7.77 -15.12
N GLN A 147 -8.43 8.82 -15.79
CA GLN A 147 -8.75 8.76 -17.23
C GLN A 147 -7.50 8.59 -18.11
N ALA A 148 -6.40 9.23 -17.73
CA ALA A 148 -5.10 9.16 -18.42
C ALA A 148 -4.32 7.87 -18.09
N MET A 149 -4.81 7.03 -17.17
CA MET A 149 -4.19 5.75 -16.86
C MET A 149 -4.15 4.86 -18.11
N PRO A 150 -3.04 4.14 -18.37
CA PRO A 150 -3.00 3.16 -19.44
C PRO A 150 -4.05 2.08 -19.21
N ALA A 151 -4.61 1.54 -20.29
CA ALA A 151 -5.37 0.30 -20.20
C ALA A 151 -4.44 -0.77 -19.62
N GLY A 152 -4.94 -1.54 -18.65
CA GLY A 152 -4.09 -2.44 -17.89
C GLY A 152 -3.38 -3.48 -18.75
N SER A 153 -2.15 -3.82 -18.36
CA SER A 153 -1.43 -4.97 -18.91
C SER A 153 -1.60 -6.18 -17.99
N ALA A 154 -1.41 -7.39 -18.53
CA ALA A 154 -1.31 -8.63 -17.76
C ALA A 154 -2.44 -8.91 -16.74
N GLY A 155 -3.70 -8.71 -17.13
CA GLY A 155 -4.85 -9.06 -16.28
C GLY A 155 -5.12 -8.08 -15.13
N SER A 156 -4.46 -6.92 -15.11
CA SER A 156 -4.86 -5.81 -14.26
C SER A 156 -5.97 -5.00 -14.93
N ALA A 157 -7.07 -4.79 -14.23
CA ALA A 157 -8.21 -4.00 -14.71
C ALA A 157 -8.29 -2.67 -13.95
N TYR A 158 -7.15 -2.10 -13.56
CA TYR A 158 -7.13 -0.97 -12.62
C TYR A 158 -7.81 0.27 -13.20
N LYS A 159 -7.60 0.57 -14.48
CA LYS A 159 -8.29 1.68 -15.14
C LYS A 159 -9.80 1.50 -15.08
N GLU A 160 -10.29 0.29 -15.36
CA GLU A 160 -11.71 -0.05 -15.36
C GLU A 160 -12.29 0.00 -13.93
N VAL A 161 -11.57 -0.57 -12.96
CA VAL A 161 -11.92 -0.56 -11.54
C VAL A 161 -12.05 0.87 -11.02
N LEU A 162 -11.05 1.71 -11.28
CA LEU A 162 -11.05 3.11 -10.86
C LEU A 162 -12.09 3.92 -11.63
N SER A 163 -12.22 3.71 -12.94
CA SER A 163 -13.23 4.41 -13.74
C SER A 163 -14.66 4.10 -13.27
N GLY A 164 -14.92 2.86 -12.84
CA GLY A 164 -16.20 2.47 -12.25
C GLY A 164 -16.50 3.15 -10.90
N ALA A 165 -15.47 3.59 -10.17
CA ALA A 165 -15.60 4.29 -8.90
C ALA A 165 -15.60 5.83 -9.03
N LEU A 166 -15.32 6.39 -10.22
CA LEU A 166 -15.25 7.84 -10.44
C LEU A 166 -16.53 8.57 -10.04
N ALA A 167 -17.70 8.03 -10.38
CA ALA A 167 -18.97 8.69 -10.05
C ALA A 167 -19.17 8.84 -8.54
N ALA A 168 -18.80 7.82 -7.76
CA ALA A 168 -18.86 7.87 -6.30
C ALA A 168 -17.82 8.83 -5.72
N TYR A 169 -16.59 8.82 -6.26
CA TYR A 169 -15.57 9.81 -5.91
C TYR A 169 -16.04 11.25 -6.16
N GLU A 170 -16.68 11.52 -7.31
CA GLU A 170 -17.16 12.85 -7.65
C GLU A 170 -18.31 13.32 -6.74
N ALA A 171 -19.13 12.38 -6.24
CA ALA A 171 -20.22 12.67 -5.32
C ALA A 171 -19.73 12.90 -3.87
N GLU A 172 -18.81 12.05 -3.39
CA GLU A 172 -18.36 12.05 -1.99
C GLU A 172 -17.14 12.96 -1.77
N LYS A 173 -16.36 13.21 -2.83
CA LYS A 173 -15.07 13.94 -2.80
C LYS A 173 -14.06 13.34 -1.79
N THR A 174 -14.16 12.03 -1.55
CA THR A 174 -13.21 11.26 -0.74
C THR A 174 -12.55 10.17 -1.58
N LEU A 175 -11.34 9.73 -1.24
CA LEU A 175 -10.67 8.63 -1.97
C LEU A 175 -11.20 7.23 -1.61
N PHE A 176 -12.11 7.13 -0.65
CA PHE A 176 -12.63 5.87 -0.15
C PHE A 176 -13.25 4.98 -1.24
N PRO A 177 -14.04 5.49 -2.21
CA PRO A 177 -14.57 4.67 -3.30
C PRO A 177 -13.48 3.98 -4.14
N PHE A 178 -12.36 4.66 -4.39
CA PHE A 178 -11.23 4.07 -5.10
C PHE A 178 -10.53 3.02 -4.26
N GLU A 179 -10.26 3.32 -2.99
CA GLU A 179 -9.63 2.38 -2.05
C GLU A 179 -10.44 1.09 -1.94
N ASN A 180 -11.75 1.19 -1.71
CA ASN A 180 -12.65 0.04 -1.61
C ASN A 180 -12.68 -0.76 -2.92
N ALA A 181 -12.76 -0.09 -4.08
CA ALA A 181 -12.78 -0.76 -5.38
C ALA A 181 -11.47 -1.53 -5.66
N LEU A 182 -10.32 -0.93 -5.35
CA LEU A 182 -9.01 -1.56 -5.50
C LEU A 182 -8.84 -2.75 -4.55
N TRP A 183 -9.23 -2.65 -3.28
CA TRP A 183 -9.15 -3.77 -2.35
C TRP A 183 -10.10 -4.92 -2.71
N LYS A 184 -11.31 -4.63 -3.18
CA LYS A 184 -12.19 -5.66 -3.75
C LYS A 184 -11.54 -6.39 -4.92
N HIS A 185 -10.91 -5.64 -5.83
CA HIS A 185 -10.15 -6.22 -6.93
C HIS A 185 -9.00 -7.10 -6.43
N PHE A 186 -8.24 -6.65 -5.42
CA PHE A 186 -7.18 -7.42 -4.79
C PHE A 186 -7.68 -8.76 -4.24
N PHE A 187 -8.73 -8.76 -3.42
CA PHE A 187 -9.24 -10.00 -2.84
C PHE A 187 -9.87 -10.92 -3.88
N ALA A 188 -10.47 -10.38 -4.96
CA ALA A 188 -10.89 -11.18 -6.10
C ALA A 188 -9.68 -11.85 -6.78
N THR A 189 -8.57 -11.14 -6.95
CA THR A 189 -7.30 -11.67 -7.49
C THR A 189 -6.71 -12.76 -6.59
N VAL A 190 -6.71 -12.57 -5.27
CA VAL A 190 -6.30 -13.59 -4.29
C VAL A 190 -7.19 -14.83 -4.40
N LYS A 191 -8.52 -14.69 -4.34
CA LYS A 191 -9.48 -15.80 -4.49
C LYS A 191 -9.27 -16.57 -5.79
N ASN A 192 -9.07 -15.86 -6.91
CA ASN A 192 -8.82 -16.48 -8.21
C ASN A 192 -7.51 -17.27 -8.23
N THR A 193 -6.49 -16.78 -7.53
CA THR A 193 -5.19 -17.46 -7.42
C THR A 193 -5.29 -18.77 -6.62
N LEU A 194 -6.20 -18.82 -5.63
CA LEU A 194 -6.47 -20.03 -4.84
C LEU A 194 -7.27 -21.12 -5.57
N ARG A 195 -7.93 -20.81 -6.70
CA ARG A 195 -8.66 -21.81 -7.51
C ARG A 195 -7.73 -22.80 -8.22
N GLY A 196 -6.42 -22.54 -8.21
CA GLY A 196 -5.41 -23.41 -8.80
C GLY A 196 -5.02 -24.60 -7.92
N TYR A 197 -3.80 -25.10 -8.12
CA TYR A 197 -3.28 -26.25 -7.37
C TYR A 197 -2.97 -25.88 -5.90
N PRO A 198 -3.59 -26.50 -4.89
CA PRO A 198 -3.58 -26.00 -3.51
C PRO A 198 -2.24 -26.18 -2.76
N ILE A 199 -1.32 -27.01 -3.26
CA ILE A 199 -0.03 -27.23 -2.61
C ILE A 199 1.00 -26.28 -3.23
N ASN A 200 0.99 -25.02 -2.78
CA ASN A 200 1.98 -24.00 -3.12
C ASN A 200 1.99 -22.88 -2.05
N ILE A 201 3.11 -22.17 -1.89
CA ILE A 201 3.26 -21.09 -0.90
C ILE A 201 2.22 -19.96 -1.05
N GLY A 202 1.77 -19.68 -2.27
CA GLY A 202 0.72 -18.71 -2.55
C GLY A 202 -0.63 -19.08 -1.95
N THR A 203 -0.88 -20.36 -1.66
CA THR A 203 -2.09 -20.78 -0.94
C THR A 203 -2.05 -20.33 0.51
N ALA A 204 -0.90 -20.48 1.19
CA ALA A 204 -0.73 -20.00 2.55
C ALA A 204 -0.83 -18.47 2.62
N ILE A 205 -0.15 -17.77 1.71
CA ILE A 205 -0.20 -16.30 1.62
C ILE A 205 -1.63 -15.82 1.33
N GLY A 206 -2.29 -16.40 0.33
CA GLY A 206 -3.67 -16.03 -0.01
C GLY A 206 -4.66 -16.30 1.12
N PHE A 207 -4.50 -17.40 1.85
CA PHE A 207 -5.31 -17.66 3.05
C PHE A 207 -5.16 -16.57 4.10
N LEU A 208 -3.93 -16.11 4.38
CA LEU A 208 -3.68 -15.03 5.34
C LEU A 208 -4.38 -13.73 4.93
N TYR A 209 -4.28 -13.32 3.65
CA TYR A 209 -4.99 -12.14 3.16
C TYR A 209 -6.51 -12.29 3.23
N LEU A 210 -7.07 -13.47 2.93
CA LEU A 210 -8.51 -13.69 3.08
C LEU A 210 -8.97 -13.63 4.53
N LYS A 211 -8.13 -14.06 5.47
CA LYS A 211 -8.40 -13.91 6.90
C LYS A 211 -8.33 -12.46 7.36
N GLU A 212 -7.41 -11.68 6.81
CA GLU A 212 -7.38 -10.25 7.03
C GLU A 212 -8.65 -9.57 6.48
N ALA A 213 -9.12 -9.95 5.29
CA ALA A 213 -10.37 -9.44 4.72
C ALA A 213 -11.60 -9.78 5.60
N GLU A 214 -11.64 -10.99 6.15
CA GLU A 214 -12.69 -11.41 7.08
C GLU A 214 -12.73 -10.53 8.32
N VAL A 215 -11.56 -10.28 8.95
CA VAL A 215 -11.45 -9.40 10.12
C VAL A 215 -11.85 -7.97 9.77
N ARG A 216 -11.35 -7.42 8.65
CA ARG A 216 -11.71 -6.07 8.18
C ARG A 216 -13.22 -5.94 7.96
N ASN A 217 -13.86 -6.93 7.34
CA ASN A 217 -15.31 -6.91 7.14
C ASN A 217 -16.08 -6.94 8.47
N LEU A 218 -15.64 -7.72 9.45
CA LEU A 218 -16.26 -7.73 10.78
C LEU A 218 -16.15 -6.36 11.47
N CYS A 219 -14.98 -5.73 11.41
CA CYS A 219 -14.78 -4.37 11.92
C CYS A 219 -15.67 -3.36 11.18
N THR A 220 -15.73 -3.42 9.84
CA THR A 220 -16.61 -2.56 9.03
C THR A 220 -18.07 -2.73 9.41
N ILE A 221 -18.55 -3.96 9.57
CA ILE A 221 -19.92 -4.24 10.01
C ILE A 221 -20.17 -3.63 11.39
N ALA A 222 -19.26 -3.80 12.34
CA ALA A 222 -19.40 -3.24 13.68
C ALA A 222 -19.52 -1.71 13.65
N VAL A 223 -18.59 -1.03 12.96
CA VAL A 223 -18.62 0.44 12.80
C VAL A 223 -19.90 0.91 12.12
N CYS A 224 -20.35 0.23 11.05
CA CYS A 224 -21.60 0.57 10.39
C CYS A 224 -22.82 0.40 11.29
N LYS A 225 -22.83 -0.62 12.16
CA LYS A 225 -23.92 -0.83 13.13
C LYS A 225 -23.93 0.21 14.23
N GLU A 226 -22.77 0.62 14.73
CA GLU A 226 -22.66 1.71 15.70
C GLU A 226 -23.15 3.05 15.13
N ASN A 227 -22.95 3.28 13.83
CA ASN A 227 -23.39 4.49 13.13
C ASN A 227 -24.79 4.35 12.48
N GLU A 228 -25.53 3.28 12.80
CA GLU A 228 -26.89 3.03 12.30
C GLU A 228 -27.01 3.01 10.76
N LEU A 229 -25.94 2.66 10.05
CA LEU A 229 -25.99 2.56 8.59
C LEU A 229 -26.93 1.42 8.14
N PRO A 230 -27.71 1.63 7.06
CA PRO A 230 -28.51 0.58 6.45
C PRO A 230 -27.66 -0.62 6.03
N ALA A 231 -28.24 -1.82 6.11
CA ALA A 231 -27.57 -3.06 5.72
C ALA A 231 -27.12 -3.04 4.25
N GLU A 232 -27.89 -2.38 3.38
CA GLU A 232 -27.56 -2.23 1.96
C GLU A 232 -26.27 -1.40 1.76
N GLU A 233 -26.15 -0.27 2.46
CA GLU A 233 -24.94 0.57 2.40
C GLU A 233 -23.74 -0.15 3.02
N THR A 234 -23.95 -0.87 4.12
CA THR A 234 -22.90 -1.71 4.73
C THR A 234 -22.38 -2.75 3.73
N MET A 235 -23.27 -3.45 3.02
CA MET A 235 -22.87 -4.46 2.02
C MET A 235 -22.03 -3.87 0.88
N LYS A 236 -22.31 -2.63 0.45
CA LYS A 236 -21.55 -1.98 -0.63
C LYS A 236 -20.08 -1.73 -0.27
N ILE A 237 -19.74 -1.65 1.02
CA ILE A 237 -18.37 -1.34 1.46
C ILE A 237 -17.58 -2.55 1.98
N LEU A 238 -18.18 -3.74 1.99
CA LEU A 238 -17.44 -4.96 2.34
C LEU A 238 -16.49 -5.39 1.23
N LEU A 239 -15.38 -6.02 1.61
CA LEU A 239 -14.31 -6.47 0.73
C LEU A 239 -14.56 -7.85 0.10
N THR A 240 -15.78 -8.39 0.24
CA THR A 240 -16.17 -9.74 -0.20
C THR A 240 -16.66 -9.82 -1.63
#